data_AF-A0A1B6GHR5-F1
#
_entry.id   AF-A0A1B6GHR5-F1
#
_cell.length_a   1.000
_cell.length_b   1.000
_cell.length_c   1.000
_cell.angle_alpha   90.00
_cell.angle_beta   90.00
_cell.angle_gamma   90.00
#
_symmetry.space_group_name_H-M   'P 1'
#
loop_
_entity.id
_entity.type
_entity.pdbx_description
1 polymer ?
#
loop_
_entity_poly.entity_id
_entity_poly.type
_entity_poly.pdbx_seq_one_letter_code
_entity_poly.pdbx_strand_id
1 'polypeptide(L)'
;FAYYRFYLLKNMPVCLIRPLNKLKSIFNPNSCFIRSKYWNADLEYLKKFKGPVLYPNEVTSKWLPMVSDPTPPPVEKKLVNVIINFGPQHPAAHGVLRMLLELEGEIVLRADPHIGLLHRGTEKLIEYKTYNQALPYFDRLDYVSMMCNEQCYSLAVEKLLNIDVPLRAKYIRTLFAEITRLLNHMMAIGTHVLDIGAITPFFWLFEEREKLMEFYERVSGARMHAAYIRPGGVAQDLPIGILDDIYEFIKVFGTRLDEIEDMVTDSELWIERTRDIGIVTYDDAINYGFSGVMLRGSGIRWDLRKTQPYDAYHLVDFDVPIGTKGDCYDRYLCRMEEMRQSIRIIEQCL
;
A
#
# COMPACT_ATOMS: atom_id res chain seq x y z
N PHE A 1 -0.25 -6.28 -24.72
CA PHE A 1 -0.22 -6.59 -26.16
C PHE A 1 1.16 -6.21 -26.70
N ALA A 2 1.77 -7.11 -27.49
CA ALA A 2 3.08 -6.99 -28.16
C ALA A 2 4.37 -7.11 -27.32
N TYR A 3 4.61 -8.26 -26.65
CA TYR A 3 5.99 -8.72 -26.36
C TYR A 3 6.17 -10.26 -26.20
N TYR A 4 5.15 -11.07 -26.46
CA TYR A 4 5.17 -12.53 -26.17
C TYR A 4 5.13 -13.45 -27.41
N ARG A 5 5.73 -13.05 -28.55
CA ARG A 5 5.61 -13.82 -29.81
C ARG A 5 6.91 -14.38 -30.41
N PHE A 6 8.02 -14.41 -29.67
CA PHE A 6 9.31 -14.82 -30.24
C PHE A 6 10.08 -15.96 -29.53
N TYR A 7 9.50 -16.64 -28.52
CA TYR A 7 10.24 -17.64 -27.74
C TYR A 7 9.82 -19.12 -27.93
N LEU A 8 8.86 -19.43 -28.81
CA LEU A 8 8.33 -20.80 -28.99
C LEU A 8 8.74 -21.50 -30.30
N LEU A 9 9.88 -21.14 -30.89
CA LEU A 9 10.37 -21.78 -32.13
C LEU A 9 11.76 -22.43 -32.02
N LYS A 10 12.38 -22.49 -30.84
CA LYS A 10 13.77 -22.97 -30.70
C LYS A 10 13.99 -24.34 -30.06
N ASN A 11 12.96 -24.99 -29.51
CA ASN A 11 13.11 -26.31 -28.89
C ASN A 11 12.15 -27.33 -29.51
N MET A 12 12.48 -27.81 -30.71
CA MET A 12 12.02 -29.13 -31.15
C MET A 12 13.25 -30.03 -31.33
N PRO A 13 13.33 -31.17 -30.63
CA PRO A 13 14.40 -32.13 -30.86
C PRO A 13 14.31 -32.63 -32.31
N VAL A 14 15.45 -32.53 -33.00
CA VAL A 14 15.70 -33.07 -34.33
C VAL A 14 15.67 -34.60 -34.25
N CYS A 15 14.48 -35.18 -34.12
CA CYS A 15 14.26 -36.60 -34.27
C CYS A 15 14.18 -36.90 -35.77
N LEU A 16 15.37 -37.10 -36.36
CA LEU A 16 15.64 -37.90 -37.55
C LEU A 16 14.43 -38.14 -38.46
N ILE A 17 14.05 -37.10 -39.20
CA ILE A 17 13.33 -37.26 -40.48
C ILE A 17 14.35 -37.93 -41.42
N ARG A 18 14.47 -39.27 -41.31
CA ARG A 18 14.99 -40.07 -42.42
C ARG A 18 14.10 -39.71 -43.62
N PRO A 19 14.67 -39.30 -44.76
CA PRO A 19 13.89 -38.77 -45.85
C PRO A 19 12.90 -39.83 -46.33
N LEU A 20 11.61 -39.64 -46.02
CA LEU A 20 10.46 -40.24 -46.70
C LEU A 20 10.38 -39.76 -48.17
N ASN A 21 11.52 -39.47 -48.79
CA ASN A 21 11.67 -39.24 -50.22
C ASN A 21 12.19 -40.49 -50.96
N LYS A 22 12.63 -41.55 -50.25
CA LYS A 22 12.90 -42.87 -50.86
C LYS A 22 11.69 -43.83 -50.92
N LEU A 23 10.57 -43.47 -50.31
CA LEU A 23 9.30 -44.21 -50.37
C LEU A 23 8.18 -43.47 -51.12
N LYS A 24 8.49 -42.29 -51.69
CA LYS A 24 7.55 -41.50 -52.52
C LYS A 24 7.35 -42.05 -53.93
N SER A 25 8.11 -43.06 -54.35
CA SER A 25 7.91 -43.71 -55.65
C SER A 25 6.85 -44.82 -55.63
N ILE A 26 6.32 -45.21 -54.45
CA ILE A 26 5.40 -46.36 -54.34
C ILE A 26 3.94 -45.94 -54.14
N PHE A 27 3.66 -44.71 -53.66
CA PHE A 27 2.29 -44.25 -53.41
C PHE A 27 2.07 -42.83 -53.93
N ASN A 28 2.01 -42.71 -55.26
CA ASN A 28 1.31 -41.60 -55.91
C ASN A 28 -0.19 -41.96 -55.95
N PRO A 29 -1.08 -41.18 -55.32
CA PRO A 29 -2.50 -41.53 -55.21
C PRO A 29 -3.26 -41.43 -56.55
N ASN A 30 -2.64 -40.88 -57.60
CA ASN A 30 -3.22 -40.82 -58.95
C ASN A 30 -2.63 -41.86 -59.92
N SER A 31 -1.75 -42.78 -59.48
CA SER A 31 -1.08 -43.74 -60.37
C SER A 31 -1.22 -45.22 -59.98
N CYS A 32 -2.22 -45.58 -59.20
CA CYS A 32 -2.48 -46.98 -58.83
C CYS A 32 -3.75 -47.53 -59.51
N PHE A 33 -3.76 -47.53 -60.85
CA PHE A 33 -4.42 -48.59 -61.61
C PHE A 33 -3.31 -49.49 -62.18
N ILE A 34 -2.80 -50.43 -61.38
CA ILE A 34 -1.75 -51.35 -61.81
C ILE A 34 -2.26 -52.77 -61.66
N ARG A 35 -2.57 -53.36 -62.81
CA ARG A 35 -3.02 -54.73 -63.05
C ARG A 35 -2.05 -55.76 -62.44
N SER A 36 -2.24 -56.13 -61.18
CA SER A 36 -1.65 -57.34 -60.60
C SER A 36 -2.52 -58.57 -60.94
N LYS A 37 -1.90 -59.71 -61.25
CA LYS A 37 -2.62 -60.99 -61.48
C LYS A 37 -3.36 -61.47 -60.22
N TYR A 38 -2.92 -61.01 -59.05
CA TYR A 38 -3.49 -61.33 -57.75
C TYR A 38 -4.12 -60.07 -57.15
N TRP A 39 -5.20 -60.25 -56.42
CA TRP A 39 -5.93 -59.15 -55.78
C TRP A 39 -5.10 -58.55 -54.63
N ASN A 40 -4.94 -57.23 -54.64
CA ASN A 40 -4.33 -56.46 -53.57
C ASN A 40 -5.38 -55.55 -52.94
N ALA A 41 -5.25 -55.26 -51.64
CA ALA A 41 -6.18 -54.41 -50.93
C ALA A 41 -6.06 -52.93 -51.36
N ASP A 42 -7.15 -52.38 -51.88
CA ASP A 42 -7.27 -50.96 -52.21
C ASP A 42 -7.39 -50.07 -50.95
N LEU A 43 -7.20 -48.75 -51.10
CA LEU A 43 -7.33 -47.79 -49.99
C LEU A 43 -8.71 -47.85 -49.32
N GLU A 44 -9.77 -48.12 -50.07
CA GLU A 44 -11.13 -48.30 -49.54
C GLU A 44 -11.26 -49.56 -48.69
N TYR A 45 -10.59 -50.65 -49.08
CA TYR A 45 -10.55 -51.88 -48.31
C TYR A 45 -9.80 -51.67 -46.99
N LEU A 46 -8.66 -50.97 -47.03
CA LEU A 46 -7.87 -50.66 -45.83
C LEU A 46 -8.58 -49.69 -44.87
N LYS A 47 -9.41 -48.77 -45.37
CA LYS A 47 -10.21 -47.86 -44.53
C LYS A 47 -11.21 -48.60 -43.63
N LYS A 48 -11.73 -49.77 -44.05
CA LYS A 48 -12.65 -50.59 -43.24
C LYS A 48 -12.01 -51.09 -41.94
N PHE A 49 -10.69 -51.19 -41.88
CA PHE A 49 -9.94 -51.68 -40.71
C PHE A 49 -9.34 -50.56 -39.83
N LYS A 50 -9.51 -49.29 -40.22
CA LYS A 50 -8.93 -48.13 -39.50
C LYS A 50 -9.85 -47.55 -38.42
N GLY A 51 -11.09 -48.01 -38.32
CA GLY A 51 -12.05 -47.55 -37.31
C GLY A 51 -11.75 -48.14 -35.92
N PRO A 52 -12.36 -47.58 -34.86
CA PRO A 52 -12.27 -48.14 -33.50
C PRO A 52 -12.94 -49.53 -33.41
N VAL A 53 -13.90 -49.81 -34.31
CA VAL A 53 -14.64 -51.07 -34.41
C VAL A 53 -14.81 -51.44 -35.88
N LEU A 54 -14.82 -52.74 -36.19
CA LEU A 54 -14.97 -53.27 -37.56
C LEU A 54 -16.38 -53.09 -38.13
N TYR A 55 -17.40 -53.08 -37.28
CA TYR A 55 -18.81 -52.91 -37.65
C TYR A 55 -19.43 -51.78 -36.81
N PRO A 56 -19.62 -50.58 -37.38
CA PRO A 56 -20.17 -49.45 -36.63
C PRO A 56 -21.70 -49.56 -36.48
N ASN A 57 -22.16 -49.61 -35.24
CA ASN A 57 -23.55 -49.38 -34.83
C ASN A 57 -23.77 -47.89 -34.47
N GLU A 58 -25.03 -47.49 -34.26
CA GLU A 58 -25.42 -46.10 -33.91
C GLU A 58 -24.70 -45.54 -32.66
N VAL A 59 -24.36 -46.42 -31.71
CA VAL A 59 -23.64 -46.04 -30.48
C VAL A 59 -22.13 -45.94 -30.71
N THR A 60 -21.55 -46.90 -31.45
CA THR A 60 -20.11 -47.00 -31.68
C THR A 60 -19.58 -46.01 -32.71
N SER A 61 -20.46 -45.38 -33.50
CA SER A 61 -20.11 -44.31 -34.43
C SER A 61 -19.53 -43.07 -33.73
N LYS A 62 -19.82 -42.89 -32.43
CA LYS A 62 -19.31 -41.78 -31.60
C LYS A 62 -17.89 -42.03 -31.08
N TRP A 63 -17.35 -43.24 -31.25
CA TRP A 63 -16.03 -43.58 -30.72
C TRP A 63 -14.95 -43.03 -31.64
N LEU A 64 -13.96 -42.36 -31.04
CA LEU A 64 -12.79 -41.88 -31.76
C LEU A 64 -11.74 -43.00 -31.82
N PRO A 65 -11.00 -43.14 -32.93
CA PRO A 65 -9.87 -44.06 -32.98
C PRO A 65 -8.83 -43.67 -31.92
N MET A 66 -8.17 -44.65 -31.32
CA MET A 66 -7.07 -44.38 -30.40
C MET A 66 -5.97 -43.61 -31.13
N VAL A 67 -5.58 -42.48 -30.55
CA VAL A 67 -4.39 -41.73 -30.97
C VAL A 67 -3.16 -42.60 -30.65
N SER A 68 -2.09 -42.48 -31.44
CA SER A 68 -0.87 -43.28 -31.28
C SER A 68 -0.22 -43.13 -29.89
N ASP A 69 -0.44 -41.98 -29.25
CA ASP A 69 -0.02 -41.73 -27.88
C ASP A 69 -1.20 -42.02 -26.92
N PRO A 70 -1.05 -42.96 -25.97
CA PRO A 70 -2.14 -43.41 -25.10
C PRO A 70 -2.53 -42.37 -24.03
N THR A 71 -1.73 -41.33 -23.85
CA THR A 71 -2.03 -40.24 -22.92
C THR A 71 -2.85 -39.16 -23.63
N PRO A 72 -4.09 -38.87 -23.17
CA PRO A 72 -4.79 -37.69 -23.68
C PRO A 72 -3.95 -36.45 -23.37
N PRO A 73 -3.99 -35.40 -24.22
CA PRO A 73 -3.35 -34.14 -23.87
C PRO A 73 -3.91 -33.68 -22.52
N PRO A 74 -3.07 -33.18 -21.60
CA PRO A 74 -3.53 -32.74 -20.30
C PRO A 74 -4.61 -31.68 -20.51
N VAL A 75 -5.80 -31.93 -19.97
CA VAL A 75 -6.87 -30.92 -19.95
C VAL A 75 -6.45 -29.88 -18.92
N GLU A 76 -5.93 -28.75 -19.38
CA GLU A 76 -5.61 -27.59 -18.54
C GLU A 76 -6.91 -27.06 -17.92
N LYS A 77 -7.28 -27.58 -16.75
CA LYS A 77 -8.31 -26.96 -15.92
C LYS A 77 -7.72 -25.67 -15.38
N LYS A 78 -8.16 -24.53 -15.92
CA LYS A 78 -7.81 -23.24 -15.36
C LYS A 78 -8.35 -23.16 -13.94
N LEU A 79 -7.46 -23.06 -12.96
CA LEU A 79 -7.85 -22.74 -11.59
C LEU A 79 -8.52 -21.36 -11.63
N VAL A 80 -9.72 -21.27 -11.09
CA VAL A 80 -10.43 -20.00 -10.92
C VAL A 80 -10.03 -19.49 -9.55
N ASN A 81 -9.26 -18.41 -9.52
CA ASN A 81 -8.85 -17.76 -8.28
C ASN A 81 -10.10 -17.29 -7.52
N VAL A 82 -10.08 -17.42 -6.20
CA VAL A 82 -11.17 -16.94 -5.36
C VAL A 82 -11.05 -15.43 -5.26
N ILE A 83 -12.11 -14.73 -5.65
CA ILE A 83 -12.19 -13.28 -5.51
C ILE A 83 -12.95 -12.99 -4.21
N ILE A 84 -12.24 -12.46 -3.21
CA ILE A 84 -12.85 -12.03 -1.95
C ILE A 84 -13.01 -10.52 -1.97
N ASN A 85 -14.22 -10.06 -1.65
CA ASN A 85 -14.51 -8.65 -1.47
C ASN A 85 -14.36 -8.30 0.00
N PHE A 86 -13.24 -7.70 0.36
CA PHE A 86 -13.06 -7.06 1.65
C PHE A 86 -13.84 -5.75 1.65
N GLY A 87 -15.04 -5.80 2.21
CA GLY A 87 -16.06 -4.77 2.08
C GLY A 87 -15.82 -3.54 2.99
N PRO A 88 -16.60 -2.45 2.76
CA PRO A 88 -16.38 -1.17 3.42
C PRO A 88 -16.61 -1.19 4.93
N GLN A 89 -17.37 -2.17 5.43
CA GLN A 89 -17.68 -2.33 6.84
C GLN A 89 -16.85 -3.49 7.41
N HIS A 90 -15.59 -3.21 7.72
CA HIS A 90 -14.69 -4.11 8.42
C HIS A 90 -13.83 -3.30 9.41
N PRO A 91 -13.59 -3.78 10.65
CA PRO A 91 -12.81 -3.05 11.65
C PRO A 91 -11.41 -2.65 11.14
N ALA A 92 -10.69 -3.57 10.51
CA ALA A 92 -9.36 -3.33 9.94
C ALA A 92 -9.33 -2.43 8.68
N ALA A 93 -10.48 -1.94 8.20
CA ALA A 93 -10.52 -0.97 7.11
C ALA A 93 -10.28 0.47 7.59
N HIS A 94 -10.30 0.71 8.91
CA HIS A 94 -10.11 2.01 9.58
C HIS A 94 -10.70 3.20 8.80
N GLY A 95 -12.01 3.15 8.59
CA GLY A 95 -12.74 4.10 7.77
C GLY A 95 -13.62 3.34 6.78
N VAL A 96 -13.52 3.69 5.51
CA VAL A 96 -14.33 3.09 4.46
C VAL A 96 -13.43 2.73 3.28
N LEU A 97 -12.98 1.48 3.26
CA LEU A 97 -12.14 0.92 2.19
C LEU A 97 -12.76 -0.36 1.67
N ARG A 98 -12.84 -0.49 0.35
CA ARG A 98 -13.23 -1.73 -0.32
C ARG A 98 -12.03 -2.28 -1.06
N MET A 99 -11.61 -3.50 -0.77
CA MET A 99 -10.52 -4.17 -1.50
C MET A 99 -11.03 -5.46 -2.15
N LEU A 100 -10.81 -5.59 -3.46
CA LEU A 100 -10.99 -6.86 -4.16
C LEU A 100 -9.66 -7.60 -4.12
N LEU A 101 -9.66 -8.77 -3.47
CA LEU A 101 -8.48 -9.62 -3.34
C LEU A 101 -8.66 -10.85 -4.22
N GLU A 102 -7.74 -11.08 -5.14
CA GLU A 102 -7.62 -12.32 -5.89
C GLU A 102 -6.64 -13.23 -5.13
N LEU A 103 -7.16 -14.33 -4.59
CA LEU A 103 -6.42 -15.25 -3.73
C LEU A 103 -6.17 -16.59 -4.43
N GLU A 104 -4.96 -17.11 -4.20
CA GLU A 104 -4.60 -18.50 -4.45
C GLU A 104 -4.31 -19.17 -3.10
N GLY A 105 -5.34 -19.80 -2.53
CA GLY A 105 -5.29 -20.28 -1.15
C GLY A 105 -5.17 -19.11 -0.16
N GLU A 106 -4.04 -19.02 0.53
CA GLU A 106 -3.72 -17.95 1.50
C GLU A 106 -2.86 -16.83 0.88
N ILE A 107 -2.37 -17.03 -0.35
CA ILE A 107 -1.47 -16.08 -1.02
C ILE A 107 -2.30 -15.06 -1.79
N VAL A 108 -2.02 -13.77 -1.57
CA VAL A 108 -2.60 -12.66 -2.33
C VAL A 108 -1.84 -12.50 -3.64
N LEU A 109 -2.50 -12.77 -4.78
CA LEU A 109 -1.91 -12.55 -6.11
C LEU A 109 -2.09 -11.11 -6.57
N ARG A 110 -3.27 -10.55 -6.30
CA ARG A 110 -3.63 -9.19 -6.70
C ARG A 110 -4.58 -8.57 -5.69
N ALA A 111 -4.36 -7.29 -5.39
CA ALA A 111 -5.21 -6.49 -4.55
C ALA A 111 -5.60 -5.21 -5.31
N ASP A 112 -6.90 -5.03 -5.52
CA ASP A 112 -7.46 -3.85 -6.18
C ASP A 112 -8.27 -3.03 -5.14
N PRO A 113 -7.67 -1.96 -4.57
CA PRO A 113 -8.36 -1.08 -3.63
C PRO A 113 -9.28 -0.10 -4.36
N HIS A 114 -10.59 -0.24 -4.15
CA HIS A 114 -11.60 0.71 -4.58
C HIS A 114 -11.75 1.82 -3.54
N ILE A 115 -11.13 2.96 -3.84
CA ILE A 115 -11.25 4.20 -3.06
C ILE A 115 -12.34 5.12 -3.62
N GLY A 116 -12.64 6.21 -2.91
CA GLY A 116 -13.59 7.23 -3.33
C GLY A 116 -14.94 7.20 -2.61
N LEU A 117 -15.16 6.24 -1.71
CA LEU A 117 -16.36 6.17 -0.87
C LEU A 117 -16.49 7.38 0.09
N LEU A 118 -15.37 8.03 0.42
CA LEU A 118 -15.31 9.27 1.19
C LEU A 118 -15.00 10.50 0.30
N HIS A 119 -15.05 10.38 -1.03
CA HIS A 119 -14.83 11.53 -1.90
C HIS A 119 -15.98 12.54 -1.77
N ARG A 120 -15.65 13.76 -1.37
CA ARG A 120 -16.63 14.84 -1.11
C ARG A 120 -16.53 16.01 -2.09
N GLY A 121 -15.70 15.91 -3.13
CA GLY A 121 -15.46 17.02 -4.06
C GLY A 121 -14.92 18.27 -3.38
N THR A 122 -14.06 18.12 -2.36
CA THR A 122 -13.53 19.23 -1.54
C THR A 122 -12.83 20.30 -2.38
N GLU A 123 -12.00 19.90 -3.35
CA GLU A 123 -11.31 20.80 -4.28
C GLU A 123 -12.31 21.67 -5.06
N LYS A 124 -13.42 21.07 -5.52
CA LYS A 124 -14.46 21.81 -6.24
C LYS A 124 -15.18 22.82 -5.35
N LEU A 125 -15.39 22.48 -4.08
CA LEU A 125 -16.01 23.39 -3.11
C LEU A 125 -15.07 24.55 -2.75
N ILE A 126 -13.76 24.34 -2.77
CA ILE A 126 -12.75 25.38 -2.50
C ILE A 126 -12.79 26.46 -3.60
N GLU A 127 -13.00 26.09 -4.87
CA GLU A 127 -13.09 27.06 -5.97
C GLU A 127 -14.15 28.15 -5.78
N TYR A 128 -15.25 27.82 -5.09
CA TYR A 128 -16.36 28.76 -4.84
C TYR A 128 -16.21 29.55 -3.53
N LYS A 129 -15.10 29.39 -2.79
CA LYS A 129 -14.89 30.02 -1.49
C LYS A 129 -13.64 30.89 -1.47
N THR A 130 -13.63 31.86 -0.55
CA THR A 130 -12.44 32.68 -0.30
C THR A 130 -11.39 31.90 0.50
N TYR A 131 -10.13 32.36 0.48
CA TYR A 131 -9.02 31.66 1.15
C TYR A 131 -9.28 31.34 2.63
N ASN A 132 -9.86 32.27 3.39
CA ASN A 132 -10.18 32.07 4.80
C ASN A 132 -11.35 31.12 5.01
N GLN A 133 -12.34 31.12 4.10
CA GLN A 133 -13.47 30.19 4.14
C GLN A 133 -13.09 28.78 3.68
N ALA A 134 -12.04 28.67 2.87
CA ALA A 134 -11.50 27.40 2.38
C ALA A 134 -10.64 26.69 3.44
N LEU A 135 -10.04 27.42 4.38
CA LEU A 135 -9.14 26.88 5.39
C LEU A 135 -9.70 25.65 6.15
N PRO A 136 -10.94 25.66 6.68
CA PRO A 136 -11.45 24.54 7.47
C PRO A 136 -11.69 23.24 6.66
N TYR A 137 -11.54 23.27 5.33
CA TYR A 137 -11.53 22.03 4.55
C TYR A 137 -10.23 21.25 4.75
N PHE A 138 -9.09 21.92 4.97
CA PHE A 138 -7.79 21.28 5.14
C PHE A 138 -7.71 20.50 6.46
N ASP A 139 -8.31 21.01 7.54
CA ASP A 139 -8.40 20.35 8.85
C ASP A 139 -9.18 19.02 8.79
N ARG A 140 -9.95 18.83 7.72
CA ARG A 140 -10.86 17.68 7.51
C ARG A 140 -10.37 16.70 6.46
N LEU A 141 -9.25 16.97 5.80
CA LEU A 141 -8.63 16.04 4.84
C LEU A 141 -7.96 14.89 5.60
N ASP A 142 -6.83 15.17 6.25
CA ASP A 142 -6.31 14.32 7.30
C ASP A 142 -6.86 14.82 8.64
N TYR A 143 -7.89 14.13 9.12
CA TYR A 143 -8.62 14.47 10.35
C TYR A 143 -7.87 14.11 11.63
N VAL A 144 -6.68 13.50 11.54
CA VAL A 144 -5.81 13.21 12.67
C VAL A 144 -4.70 14.26 12.79
N SER A 145 -4.26 14.83 11.65
CA SER A 145 -3.22 15.87 11.61
C SER A 145 -3.74 17.25 11.21
N MET A 146 -4.68 17.79 11.99
CA MET A 146 -5.45 19.00 11.67
C MET A 146 -4.55 20.24 11.45
N MET A 147 -3.72 20.60 12.44
CA MET A 147 -2.89 21.80 12.38
C MET A 147 -1.79 21.70 11.31
N CYS A 148 -1.25 20.51 11.05
CA CYS A 148 -0.25 20.32 9.98
C CYS A 148 -0.84 20.61 8.59
N ASN A 149 -2.11 20.28 8.36
CA ASN A 149 -2.79 20.59 7.11
C ASN A 149 -3.07 22.09 6.99
N GLU A 150 -3.54 22.72 8.08
CA GLU A 150 -3.72 24.17 8.17
C GLU A 150 -2.40 24.92 7.89
N GLN A 151 -1.30 24.41 8.44
CA GLN A 151 0.05 24.95 8.24
C GLN A 151 0.49 24.83 6.80
N CYS A 152 0.32 23.67 6.16
CA CYS A 152 0.66 23.46 4.75
C CYS A 152 -0.09 24.46 3.85
N TYR A 153 -1.40 24.61 4.07
CA TYR A 153 -2.23 25.56 3.33
C TYR A 153 -1.81 27.02 3.59
N SER A 154 -1.57 27.39 4.85
CA SER A 154 -1.16 28.74 5.23
C SER A 154 0.20 29.11 4.63
N LEU A 155 1.17 28.19 4.65
CA LEU A 155 2.47 28.37 4.02
C LEU A 155 2.36 28.54 2.49
N ALA A 156 1.45 27.82 1.83
CA ALA A 156 1.22 27.98 0.41
C ALA A 156 0.66 29.38 0.08
N VAL A 157 -0.32 29.86 0.85
CA VAL A 157 -0.91 31.19 0.68
C VAL A 157 0.11 32.29 1.01
N GLU A 158 0.90 32.13 2.08
CA GLU A 158 1.95 33.06 2.48
C GLU A 158 3.06 33.19 1.43
N LYS A 159 3.45 32.07 0.81
CA LYS A 159 4.39 32.07 -0.33
C LYS A 159 3.82 32.79 -1.55
N LEU A 160 2.52 32.68 -1.82
CA LEU A 160 1.89 33.42 -2.93
C LEU A 160 1.78 34.91 -2.64
N LEU A 161 1.53 35.28 -1.38
CA LEU A 161 1.42 36.68 -0.94
C LEU A 161 2.78 37.33 -0.68
N ASN A 162 3.87 36.56 -0.63
CA ASN A 162 5.22 37.01 -0.25
C ASN A 162 5.24 37.76 1.09
N ILE A 163 4.58 37.21 2.12
CA ILE A 163 4.54 37.78 3.47
C ILE A 163 5.35 36.92 4.43
N ASP A 164 6.16 37.57 5.27
CA ASP A 164 6.85 36.93 6.37
C ASP A 164 6.03 36.97 7.66
N VAL A 165 5.88 35.81 8.29
CA VAL A 165 5.17 35.63 9.56
C VAL A 165 6.08 36.00 10.74
N PRO A 166 5.56 36.64 11.82
CA PRO A 166 6.35 36.98 12.99
C PRO A 166 6.96 35.76 13.67
N LEU A 167 8.13 35.95 14.30
CA LEU A 167 8.92 34.88 14.92
C LEU A 167 8.11 34.09 15.97
N ARG A 168 7.35 34.78 16.82
CA ARG A 168 6.46 34.13 17.82
C ARG A 168 5.46 33.18 17.17
N ALA A 169 4.83 33.58 16.06
CA ALA A 169 3.88 32.73 15.36
C ALA A 169 4.55 31.52 14.72
N LYS A 170 5.80 31.64 14.23
CA LYS A 170 6.57 30.48 13.73
C LYS A 170 6.83 29.45 14.83
N TYR A 171 7.22 29.89 16.03
CA TYR A 171 7.42 29.00 17.18
C TYR A 171 6.13 28.33 17.65
N ILE A 172 5.02 29.08 17.71
CA ILE A 172 3.70 28.52 18.06
C ILE A 172 3.29 27.45 17.04
N ARG A 173 3.49 27.72 15.74
CA ARG A 173 3.20 26.74 14.68
C ARG A 173 4.06 25.50 14.80
N THR A 174 5.37 25.61 15.05
CA THR A 174 6.24 24.44 15.21
C THR A 174 5.89 23.63 16.44
N LEU A 175 5.56 24.29 17.56
CA LEU A 175 5.11 23.63 18.79
C LEU A 175 3.82 22.82 18.55
N PHE A 176 2.78 23.42 17.96
CA PHE A 176 1.54 22.69 17.67
C PHE A 176 1.69 21.66 16.55
N ALA A 177 2.58 21.88 15.58
CA ALA A 177 2.86 20.88 14.55
C ALA A 177 3.48 19.61 15.16
N GLU A 178 4.37 19.74 16.13
CA GLU A 178 4.95 18.57 16.81
C GLU A 178 3.98 17.91 17.80
N ILE A 179 3.11 18.68 18.47
CA ILE A 179 1.97 18.09 19.22
C ILE A 179 1.05 17.31 18.26
N THR A 180 0.78 17.86 17.07
CA THR A 180 -0.01 17.18 16.04
C THR A 180 0.68 15.91 15.55
N ARG A 181 2.01 15.93 15.44
CA ARG A 181 2.81 14.74 15.09
C ARG A 181 2.66 13.66 16.15
N LEU A 182 2.75 14.01 17.44
CA LEU A 182 2.47 13.08 18.54
C LEU A 182 1.08 12.49 18.42
N LEU A 183 0.04 13.32 18.27
CA LEU A 183 -1.35 12.87 18.05
C LEU A 183 -1.48 11.87 16.90
N ASN A 184 -0.79 12.12 15.78
CA ASN A 184 -0.85 11.26 14.60
C ASN A 184 -0.10 9.94 14.81
N HIS A 185 1.12 9.96 15.36
CA HIS A 185 1.87 8.73 15.61
C HIS A 185 1.22 7.85 16.68
N MET A 186 0.64 8.44 17.74
CA MET A 186 -0.13 7.69 18.72
C MET A 186 -1.35 7.00 18.10
N MET A 187 -2.08 7.69 17.22
CA MET A 187 -3.17 7.06 16.48
C MET A 187 -2.64 5.93 15.59
N ALA A 188 -1.62 6.20 14.76
CA ALA A 188 -1.09 5.24 13.80
C ALA A 188 -0.56 3.97 14.47
N ILE A 189 0.17 4.10 15.58
CA ILE A 189 0.69 2.97 16.34
C ILE A 189 -0.44 2.27 17.08
N GLY A 190 -1.28 3.02 17.79
CA GLY A 190 -2.39 2.46 18.57
C GLY A 190 -3.33 1.62 17.72
N THR A 191 -3.70 2.11 16.53
CA THR A 191 -4.59 1.38 15.61
C THR A 191 -3.89 0.21 14.93
N HIS A 192 -2.61 0.36 14.56
CA HIS A 192 -1.84 -0.73 13.95
C HIS A 192 -1.67 -1.91 14.93
N VAL A 193 -1.43 -1.62 16.21
CA VAL A 193 -1.32 -2.62 17.27
C VAL A 193 -2.69 -3.29 17.53
N LEU A 194 -3.78 -2.50 17.53
CA LEU A 194 -5.15 -3.00 17.66
C LEU A 194 -5.51 -3.97 16.53
N ASP A 195 -5.21 -3.62 15.28
CA ASP A 195 -5.52 -4.43 14.09
C ASP A 195 -4.77 -5.77 14.06
N ILE A 196 -3.57 -5.81 14.62
CA ILE A 196 -2.80 -7.05 14.77
C ILE A 196 -3.36 -7.91 15.92
N GLY A 197 -4.00 -7.28 16.91
CA GLY A 197 -4.80 -7.96 17.95
C GLY A 197 -4.52 -7.52 19.40
N ALA A 198 -3.56 -6.63 19.63
CA ALA A 198 -3.24 -6.15 20.97
C ALA A 198 -4.08 -4.91 21.33
N ILE A 199 -4.95 -5.06 22.33
CA ILE A 199 -5.99 -4.07 22.65
C ILE A 199 -5.51 -3.05 23.69
N THR A 200 -4.63 -3.45 24.62
CA THR A 200 -4.24 -2.63 25.77
C THR A 200 -3.47 -1.34 25.42
N PRO A 201 -2.47 -1.35 24.51
CA PRO A 201 -1.71 -0.12 24.20
C PRO A 201 -2.58 0.96 23.56
N PHE A 202 -3.64 0.57 22.84
CA PHE A 202 -4.60 1.50 22.24
C PHE A 202 -5.26 2.39 23.30
N PHE A 203 -5.72 1.81 24.42
CA PHE A 203 -6.37 2.59 25.47
C PHE A 203 -5.41 3.50 26.23
N TRP A 204 -4.18 3.06 26.47
CA TRP A 204 -3.15 3.89 27.11
C TRP A 204 -2.77 5.09 26.26
N LEU A 205 -2.57 4.88 24.95
CA LEU A 205 -2.28 5.95 24.01
C LEU A 205 -3.44 6.94 23.87
N PHE A 206 -4.68 6.48 23.94
CA PHE A 206 -5.85 7.35 23.84
C PHE A 206 -6.06 8.21 25.09
N GLU A 207 -5.63 7.76 26.27
CA GLU A 207 -5.58 8.61 27.48
C GLU A 207 -4.65 9.82 27.26
N GLU A 208 -3.44 9.59 26.76
CA GLU A 208 -2.49 10.69 26.48
C GLU A 208 -2.96 11.56 25.31
N ARG A 209 -3.59 10.95 24.30
CA ARG A 209 -4.19 11.67 23.18
C ARG A 209 -5.30 12.62 23.65
N GLU A 210 -6.09 12.23 24.65
CA GLU A 210 -7.15 13.05 25.21
C GLU A 210 -6.59 14.31 25.90
N LYS A 211 -5.50 14.18 26.66
CA LYS A 211 -4.79 15.32 27.27
C LYS A 211 -4.29 16.31 26.21
N LEU A 212 -3.75 15.81 25.09
CA LEU A 212 -3.35 16.68 23.98
C LEU A 212 -4.54 17.39 23.30
N MET A 213 -5.72 16.75 23.24
CA MET A 213 -6.92 17.40 22.72
C MET A 213 -7.47 18.49 23.65
N GLU A 214 -7.21 18.41 24.96
CA GLU A 214 -7.50 19.49 25.90
C GLU A 214 -6.66 20.74 25.57
N PHE A 215 -5.39 20.57 25.19
CA PHE A 215 -4.57 21.71 24.73
C PHE A 215 -5.14 22.35 23.47
N TYR A 216 -5.72 21.57 22.54
CA TYR A 216 -6.36 22.09 21.34
C TYR A 216 -7.62 22.87 21.68
N GLU A 217 -8.41 22.35 22.61
CA GLU A 217 -9.62 22.99 23.11
C GLU A 217 -9.31 24.32 23.79
N ARG A 218 -8.27 24.38 24.62
CA ARG A 218 -7.86 25.62 25.32
C ARG A 218 -7.39 26.72 24.37
N VAL A 219 -6.80 26.34 23.24
CA VAL A 219 -6.17 27.29 22.29
C VAL A 219 -7.16 27.77 21.24
N SER A 220 -8.04 26.89 20.77
CA SER A 220 -8.94 27.16 19.65
C SER A 220 -10.42 27.17 20.03
N GLY A 221 -10.78 26.64 21.19
CA GLY A 221 -12.16 26.35 21.59
C GLY A 221 -12.75 25.08 20.98
N ALA A 222 -12.00 24.37 20.12
CA ALA A 222 -12.43 23.13 19.50
C ALA A 222 -11.42 22.00 19.78
N ARG A 223 -11.94 20.79 19.98
CA ARG A 223 -11.11 19.64 20.32
C ARG A 223 -10.33 19.05 19.15
N MET A 224 -10.89 19.08 17.94
CA MET A 224 -10.20 18.55 16.74
C MET A 224 -10.02 19.59 15.64
N HIS A 225 -11.11 20.06 15.05
CA HIS A 225 -11.04 21.04 13.95
C HIS A 225 -10.89 22.45 14.52
N ALA A 226 -9.65 22.90 14.63
CA ALA A 226 -9.27 24.12 15.35
C ALA A 226 -9.33 25.38 14.48
N ALA A 227 -9.03 25.31 13.18
CA ALA A 227 -8.92 26.47 12.28
C ALA A 227 -8.07 27.60 12.90
N TYR A 228 -6.97 27.21 13.55
CA TYR A 228 -6.14 28.04 14.41
C TYR A 228 -4.95 28.62 13.65
N ILE A 229 -4.27 27.81 12.83
CA ILE A 229 -3.21 28.29 11.95
C ILE A 229 -3.89 28.90 10.73
N ARG A 230 -3.62 30.17 10.45
CA ARG A 230 -4.23 30.93 9.36
C ARG A 230 -3.17 31.57 8.47
N PRO A 231 -3.48 31.85 7.19
CA PRO A 231 -2.62 32.67 6.35
C PRO A 231 -2.31 34.00 7.04
N GLY A 232 -1.02 34.26 7.27
CA GLY A 232 -0.52 35.42 8.01
C GLY A 232 -0.08 35.13 9.46
N GLY A 233 -0.22 33.90 9.94
CA GLY A 233 0.28 33.48 11.26
C GLY A 233 -0.67 32.56 12.00
N VAL A 234 -1.19 33.05 13.11
CA VAL A 234 -2.02 32.29 14.05
C VAL A 234 -3.25 33.12 14.40
N ALA A 235 -4.39 32.48 14.63
CA ALA A 235 -5.66 33.15 14.88
C ALA A 235 -5.67 33.94 16.20
N GLN A 236 -5.16 33.35 17.28
CA GLN A 236 -5.11 33.92 18.63
C GLN A 236 -3.83 33.50 19.33
N ASP A 237 -3.32 34.30 20.26
CA ASP A 237 -2.16 33.91 21.05
C ASP A 237 -2.52 32.82 22.08
N LEU A 238 -1.51 32.17 22.63
CA LEU A 238 -1.64 31.15 23.66
C LEU A 238 -2.30 31.71 24.93
N PRO A 239 -3.22 30.98 25.58
CA PRO A 239 -3.73 31.36 26.88
C PRO A 239 -2.65 31.27 27.96
N ILE A 240 -2.79 32.08 29.01
CA ILE A 240 -1.83 32.13 30.12
C ILE A 240 -1.82 30.76 30.83
N GLY A 241 -0.62 30.25 31.15
CA GLY A 241 -0.40 29.00 31.89
C GLY A 241 -0.31 27.74 31.03
N ILE A 242 -0.64 27.79 29.73
CA ILE A 242 -0.64 26.56 28.90
C ILE A 242 0.76 25.98 28.66
N LEU A 243 1.80 26.81 28.68
CA LEU A 243 3.18 26.37 28.48
C LEU A 243 3.64 25.49 29.65
N ASP A 244 3.24 25.84 30.88
CA ASP A 244 3.55 25.05 32.08
C ASP A 244 2.85 23.68 32.01
N ASP A 245 1.58 23.66 31.59
CA ASP A 245 0.81 22.41 31.45
C ASP A 245 1.41 21.49 30.37
N ILE A 246 1.86 22.05 29.23
CA ILE A 246 2.53 21.28 28.17
C ILE A 246 3.87 20.73 28.68
N TYR A 247 4.61 21.51 29.48
CA TYR A 247 5.86 21.06 30.08
C TYR A 247 5.65 19.90 31.08
N GLU A 248 4.60 19.97 31.91
CA GLU A 248 4.23 18.88 32.81
C GLU A 248 3.83 17.61 32.05
N PHE A 249 3.07 17.75 30.97
CA PHE A 249 2.71 16.62 30.10
C PHE A 249 3.95 15.92 29.53
N ILE A 250 4.90 16.69 28.97
CA ILE A 250 6.10 16.13 28.33
C ILE A 250 6.94 15.31 29.29
N LYS A 251 7.09 15.76 30.54
CA LYS A 251 7.86 15.04 31.57
C LYS A 251 7.33 13.64 31.81
N VAL A 252 6.01 13.48 31.80
CA VAL A 252 5.33 12.20 32.07
C VAL A 252 5.21 11.37 30.79
N PHE A 253 5.07 12.02 29.64
CA PHE A 253 4.84 11.33 28.38
C PHE A 253 6.04 10.46 27.96
N GLY A 254 7.27 10.84 28.32
CA GLY A 254 8.46 10.02 28.09
C GLY A 254 8.33 8.62 28.72
N THR A 255 7.93 8.54 29.99
CA THR A 255 7.77 7.24 30.67
C THR A 255 6.63 6.41 30.08
N ARG A 256 5.54 7.06 29.61
CA ARG A 256 4.44 6.37 28.93
C ARG A 256 4.86 5.76 27.59
N LEU A 257 5.75 6.43 26.85
CA LEU A 257 6.31 5.85 25.63
C LEU A 257 7.18 4.62 25.93
N ASP A 258 7.98 4.66 26.99
CA ASP A 258 8.82 3.53 27.41
C ASP A 258 7.95 2.33 27.82
N GLU A 259 6.86 2.54 28.57
CA GLU A 259 5.89 1.49 28.92
C GLU A 259 5.25 0.82 27.69
N ILE A 260 5.01 1.59 26.62
CA ILE A 260 4.45 1.06 25.37
C ILE A 260 5.52 0.29 24.59
N GLU A 261 6.75 0.80 24.56
CA GLU A 261 7.89 0.13 23.94
C GLU A 261 8.10 -1.24 24.60
N ASP A 262 8.25 -1.27 25.93
CA ASP A 262 8.43 -2.49 26.72
C ASP A 262 7.36 -3.56 26.42
N MET A 263 6.12 -3.15 26.18
CA MET A 263 5.03 -4.08 25.89
C MET A 263 5.01 -4.57 24.44
N VAL A 264 5.45 -3.74 23.47
CA VAL A 264 5.25 -3.99 22.04
C VAL A 264 6.54 -4.34 21.31
N THR A 265 7.63 -3.56 21.44
CA THR A 265 8.85 -3.76 20.64
C THR A 265 9.50 -5.11 20.87
N ASP A 266 9.53 -5.55 22.12
CA ASP A 266 10.25 -6.74 22.57
C ASP A 266 9.38 -8.00 22.49
N SER A 267 8.09 -7.84 22.20
CA SER A 267 7.18 -8.97 22.10
C SER A 267 7.46 -9.81 20.85
N GLU A 268 7.71 -11.11 21.04
CA GLU A 268 8.01 -12.04 19.94
C GLU A 268 6.89 -12.10 18.90
N LEU A 269 5.63 -12.06 19.37
CA LEU A 269 4.44 -12.04 18.51
C LEU A 269 4.40 -10.81 17.61
N TRP A 270 4.81 -9.64 18.12
CA TRP A 270 4.87 -8.43 17.31
C TRP A 270 5.94 -8.52 16.24
N ILE A 271 7.13 -8.99 16.64
CA ILE A 271 8.27 -9.13 15.73
C ILE A 271 7.92 -10.12 14.61
N GLU A 272 7.33 -11.28 14.93
CA GLU A 272 6.90 -12.27 13.92
C GLU A 272 5.86 -11.71 12.94
N ARG A 273 4.98 -10.82 13.41
CA ARG A 273 3.90 -10.22 12.60
C ARG A 273 4.30 -8.96 11.84
N THR A 274 5.50 -8.43 12.04
CA THR A 274 5.94 -7.17 11.41
C THR A 274 7.31 -7.22 10.74
N ARG A 275 8.19 -8.14 11.15
CA ARG A 275 9.49 -8.37 10.52
C ARG A 275 9.29 -9.07 9.19
N ASP A 276 10.07 -8.67 8.18
CA ASP A 276 10.06 -9.21 6.81
C ASP A 276 8.69 -9.10 6.08
N ILE A 277 7.78 -8.25 6.59
CA ILE A 277 6.47 -7.98 5.99
C ILE A 277 6.45 -6.59 5.35
N GLY A 278 5.95 -6.52 4.12
CA GLY A 278 5.82 -5.26 3.38
C GLY A 278 7.16 -4.59 3.10
N ILE A 279 8.15 -5.39 2.68
CA ILE A 279 9.49 -4.91 2.34
C ILE A 279 9.39 -4.00 1.11
N VAL A 280 9.93 -2.79 1.22
CA VAL A 280 10.00 -1.82 0.12
C VAL A 280 11.47 -1.50 -0.16
N THR A 281 11.91 -1.76 -1.40
CA THR A 281 13.27 -1.43 -1.82
C THR A 281 13.46 0.07 -2.01
N TYR A 282 14.71 0.53 -1.99
CA TYR A 282 15.07 1.93 -2.23
C TYR A 282 14.50 2.45 -3.56
N ASP A 283 14.70 1.69 -4.65
CA ASP A 283 14.30 2.10 -6.00
C ASP A 283 12.77 2.15 -6.14
N ASP A 284 12.06 1.15 -5.61
CA ASP A 284 10.60 1.10 -5.66
C ASP A 284 9.97 2.25 -4.87
N ALA A 285 10.54 2.59 -3.71
CA ALA A 285 10.04 3.69 -2.88
C ALA A 285 10.05 5.02 -3.63
N ILE A 286 11.10 5.27 -4.42
CA ILE A 286 11.23 6.48 -5.24
C ILE A 286 10.31 6.41 -6.46
N ASN A 287 10.29 5.27 -7.17
CA ASN A 287 9.49 5.10 -8.37
C ASN A 287 7.99 5.21 -8.10
N TYR A 288 7.53 4.74 -6.94
CA TYR A 288 6.13 4.85 -6.52
C TYR A 288 5.79 6.19 -5.84
N GLY A 289 6.78 7.08 -5.65
CA GLY A 289 6.57 8.39 -5.06
C GLY A 289 6.19 8.35 -3.58
N PHE A 290 6.70 7.37 -2.82
CA PHE A 290 6.48 7.32 -1.37
C PHE A 290 7.13 8.52 -0.67
N SER A 291 6.65 8.83 0.54
CA SER A 291 7.16 9.95 1.34
C SER A 291 7.15 9.65 2.85
N GLY A 292 7.85 10.49 3.62
CA GLY A 292 7.89 10.41 5.08
C GLY A 292 8.51 9.11 5.60
N VAL A 293 7.83 8.48 6.56
CA VAL A 293 8.29 7.24 7.23
C VAL A 293 8.51 6.10 6.24
N MET A 294 7.77 6.05 5.13
CA MET A 294 7.95 5.00 4.11
C MET A 294 9.30 5.08 3.42
N LEU A 295 9.79 6.30 3.11
CA LEU A 295 11.14 6.51 2.55
C LEU A 295 12.21 6.29 3.60
N ARG A 296 11.99 6.77 4.83
CA ARG A 296 12.96 6.62 5.92
C ARG A 296 13.15 5.17 6.31
N GLY A 297 12.07 4.38 6.32
CA GLY A 297 12.10 2.95 6.60
C GLY A 297 12.95 2.16 5.62
N SER A 298 12.96 2.54 4.33
CA SER A 298 13.78 1.90 3.28
C SER A 298 15.22 2.42 3.21
N GLY A 299 15.65 3.25 4.17
CA GLY A 299 17.04 3.75 4.29
C GLY A 299 17.31 5.09 3.62
N ILE A 300 16.28 5.78 3.10
CA ILE A 300 16.45 7.06 2.42
C ILE A 300 16.51 8.20 3.44
N ARG A 301 17.64 8.93 3.44
CA ARG A 301 17.86 10.10 4.29
C ARG A 301 17.11 11.32 3.76
N TRP A 302 15.79 11.34 3.94
CA TRP A 302 14.94 12.43 3.46
C TRP A 302 13.94 12.88 4.53
N ASP A 303 14.03 14.15 4.93
CA ASP A 303 13.02 14.84 5.73
C ASP A 303 12.95 16.31 5.34
N LEU A 304 11.74 16.80 5.05
CA LEU A 304 11.50 18.17 4.59
C LEU A 304 11.93 19.20 5.64
N ARG A 305 11.76 18.88 6.93
CA ARG A 305 12.14 19.78 8.02
C ARG A 305 13.63 20.09 8.08
N LYS A 306 14.48 19.18 7.58
CA LYS A 306 15.94 19.35 7.50
C LYS A 306 16.40 19.84 6.13
N THR A 307 15.86 19.29 5.05
CA THR A 307 16.33 19.62 3.70
C THR A 307 15.77 20.95 3.17
N GLN A 308 14.51 21.24 3.48
CA GLN A 308 13.80 22.45 3.07
C GLN A 308 13.06 23.04 4.28
N PRO A 309 13.80 23.58 5.27
CA PRO A 309 13.22 24.02 6.52
C PRO A 309 12.17 25.12 6.30
N TYR A 310 11.07 25.00 7.04
CA TYR A 310 9.99 25.98 7.11
C TYR A 310 9.78 26.42 8.56
N ASP A 311 9.07 27.53 8.77
CA ASP A 311 8.85 28.14 10.09
C ASP A 311 10.13 28.20 10.94
N ALA A 312 10.12 27.64 12.15
CA ALA A 312 11.25 27.68 13.10
C ALA A 312 12.08 26.38 13.15
N TYR A 313 11.87 25.41 12.25
CA TYR A 313 12.60 24.11 12.30
C TYR A 313 14.13 24.22 12.14
N HIS A 314 14.62 25.33 11.56
CA HIS A 314 16.05 25.59 11.43
C HIS A 314 16.72 26.07 12.73
N LEU A 315 15.92 26.47 13.73
CA LEU A 315 16.38 26.95 15.04
C LEU A 315 16.33 25.86 16.11
N VAL A 316 15.90 24.65 15.74
CA VAL A 316 15.67 23.53 16.65
C VAL A 316 16.53 22.34 16.26
N ASP A 317 17.13 21.72 17.26
CA ASP A 317 18.01 20.58 17.12
C ASP A 317 17.26 19.27 17.37
N PHE A 318 17.17 18.45 16.33
CA PHE A 318 16.56 17.12 16.37
C PHE A 318 17.25 16.20 15.37
N ASP A 319 17.12 14.89 15.62
CA ASP A 319 17.63 13.84 14.76
C ASP A 319 16.50 13.18 13.99
N VAL A 320 16.83 12.56 12.85
CA VAL A 320 15.84 11.89 11.99
C VAL A 320 16.13 10.40 11.97
N PRO A 321 15.18 9.54 12.38
CA PRO A 321 15.39 8.10 12.41
C PRO A 321 15.36 7.51 11.00
N ILE A 322 16.18 6.49 10.76
CA ILE A 322 16.34 5.86 9.45
C ILE A 322 16.30 4.34 9.64
N GLY A 323 15.43 3.67 8.89
CA GLY A 323 15.34 2.21 8.84
C GLY A 323 16.43 1.60 7.96
N THR A 324 16.56 0.27 8.02
CA THR A 324 17.61 -0.45 7.31
C THR A 324 17.08 -1.42 6.27
N LYS A 325 15.98 -2.12 6.57
CA LYS A 325 15.43 -3.18 5.73
C LYS A 325 14.24 -2.74 4.88
N GLY A 326 13.48 -1.75 5.34
CA GLY A 326 12.23 -1.32 4.68
C GLY A 326 10.96 -2.03 5.16
N ASP A 327 11.06 -2.83 6.23
CA ASP A 327 9.95 -3.65 6.75
C ASP A 327 8.92 -2.82 7.53
N CYS A 328 7.79 -3.42 7.89
CA CYS A 328 6.82 -2.82 8.82
C CYS A 328 7.44 -2.52 10.20
N TYR A 329 8.33 -3.39 10.70
CA TYR A 329 8.99 -3.21 12.00
C TYR A 329 9.89 -1.96 12.04
N ASP A 330 10.74 -1.77 11.04
CA ASP A 330 11.60 -0.57 10.94
C ASP A 330 10.76 0.71 10.85
N ARG A 331 9.64 0.68 10.12
CA ARG A 331 8.69 1.80 10.04
C ARG A 331 7.96 2.05 11.36
N TYR A 332 7.77 1.04 12.19
CA TYR A 332 7.23 1.20 13.53
C TYR A 332 8.25 1.87 14.46
N LEU A 333 9.50 1.39 14.48
CA LEU A 333 10.59 1.99 15.25
C LEU A 333 10.83 3.45 14.86
N CYS A 334 10.83 3.76 13.55
CA CYS A 334 10.95 5.15 13.09
C CYS A 334 9.86 6.06 13.68
N ARG A 335 8.62 5.57 13.85
CA ARG A 335 7.53 6.36 14.47
C ARG A 335 7.73 6.53 15.97
N MET A 336 8.19 5.49 16.66
CA MET A 336 8.54 5.56 18.09
C MET A 336 9.64 6.59 18.33
N GLU A 337 10.71 6.54 17.54
CA GLU A 337 11.80 7.51 17.61
C GLU A 337 11.36 8.92 17.19
N GLU A 338 10.48 9.07 16.19
CA GLU A 338 9.91 10.36 15.82
C GLU A 338 9.11 10.99 16.96
N MET A 339 8.37 10.20 17.77
CA MET A 339 7.69 10.72 18.96
C MET A 339 8.69 11.25 20.00
N ARG A 340 9.81 10.55 20.21
CA ARG A 340 10.90 11.02 21.09
C ARG A 340 11.53 12.31 20.59
N GLN A 341 11.72 12.43 19.27
CA GLN A 341 12.25 13.66 18.67
C GLN A 341 11.22 14.80 18.72
N SER A 342 9.93 14.53 18.59
CA SER A 342 8.88 15.54 18.83
C SER A 342 8.93 16.08 20.26
N ILE A 343 9.07 15.21 21.26
CA ILE A 343 9.23 15.63 22.66
C ILE A 343 10.41 16.60 22.79
N ARG A 344 11.57 16.25 22.23
CA ARG A 344 12.78 17.08 22.25
C ARG A 344 12.58 18.43 21.55
N ILE A 345 11.85 18.45 20.43
CA ILE A 345 11.52 19.70 19.72
C ILE A 345 10.61 20.57 20.58
N ILE A 346 9.58 19.99 21.19
CA ILE A 346 8.63 20.76 22.01
C ILE A 346 9.35 21.35 23.22
N GLU A 347 10.23 20.58 23.89
CA GLU A 347 11.04 21.08 25.01
C GLU A 347 11.94 22.26 24.61
N GLN A 348 12.49 22.27 23.38
CA GLN A 348 13.28 23.41 22.88
C GLN A 348 12.43 24.60 22.41
N CYS A 349 11.14 24.38 22.11
CA CYS A 349 10.21 25.44 21.70
C CYS A 349 9.57 26.17 22.89
N LEU A 350 9.46 25.50 24.05
CA LEU A 350 9.04 26.08 25.32
C LEU A 350 10.14 26.99 25.87
#